data_AF-A0A537DWT8-F1
#
_entry.id   AF-A0A537DWT8-F1
#
_cell.length_a   1.000
_cell.length_b   1.000
_cell.length_c   1.000
_cell.angle_alpha   90.00
_cell.angle_beta   90.00
_cell.angle_gamma   90.00
#
_symmetry.space_group_name_H-M   'P 1'
#
loop_
_entity.id
_entity.type
_entity.pdbx_description
1 polymer ?
#
loop_
_entity_poly.entity_id
_entity_poly.type
_entity_poly.pdbx_seq_one_letter_code
_entity_poly.pdbx_strand_id
1 'polypeptide(L)'
;MWLKFRPVLIVIGWGTSIAAVVLAGIFQGVLLPAGRGGLLVEVGTTAWERPLFDLGVFGISVLAAVIIADFGVAVGSFFSSYALGAIQTYIVLVLPGYTGGLPVPDALVAAAVVFTFTAFFPIILMVGFAGTLLGSALSERFA
;
A
#
# COMPACT_ATOMS: atom_id res chain seq x y z
N MET A 1 4.09 -26.62 -14.34
CA MET A 1 3.95 -25.30 -15.00
C MET A 1 3.38 -24.24 -14.05
N TRP A 2 2.37 -24.55 -13.24
CA TRP A 2 1.75 -23.63 -12.26
C TRP A 2 2.69 -23.01 -11.22
N LEU A 3 3.72 -23.73 -10.76
CA LEU A 3 4.68 -23.23 -9.77
C LEU A 3 5.49 -22.00 -10.25
N LYS A 4 5.70 -21.84 -11.56
CA LYS A 4 6.49 -20.73 -12.11
C LYS A 4 5.76 -19.39 -12.06
N PHE A 5 4.43 -19.39 -12.07
CA PHE A 5 3.62 -18.16 -12.02
C PHE A 5 3.20 -17.78 -10.60
N ARG A 6 3.51 -18.63 -9.60
CA ARG A 6 3.13 -18.41 -8.21
C ARG A 6 3.59 -17.04 -7.67
N PRO A 7 4.86 -16.61 -7.86
CA PRO A 7 5.30 -15.31 -7.34
C PRO A 7 4.57 -14.14 -7.99
N VAL A 8 4.27 -14.24 -9.29
CA VAL A 8 3.54 -13.19 -10.03
C VAL A 8 2.12 -13.01 -9.48
N LEU A 9 1.41 -14.11 -9.24
CA LEU A 9 0.06 -14.06 -8.66
C LEU A 9 0.07 -13.49 -7.25
N ILE A 10 1.09 -13.85 -6.44
CA ILE A 10 1.28 -13.28 -5.10
C ILE A 10 1.52 -11.78 -5.19
N VAL A 11 2.38 -11.31 -6.10
CA VAL A 11 2.65 -9.88 -6.30
C VAL A 11 1.38 -9.10 -6.64
N ILE A 12 0.54 -9.63 -7.52
CA ILE A 12 -0.73 -8.99 -7.90
C ILE A 12 -1.69 -8.92 -6.71
N GLY A 13 -1.87 -10.03 -5.99
CA GLY A 13 -2.74 -10.07 -4.81
C GLY A 13 -2.23 -9.16 -3.69
N TRP A 14 -0.91 -9.16 -3.47
CA TRP A 14 -0.24 -8.34 -2.46
C TRP A 14 -0.40 -6.84 -2.77
N GLY A 15 -0.08 -6.42 -4.00
CA GLY A 15 -0.26 -5.03 -4.43
C GLY A 15 -1.72 -4.57 -4.30
N THR A 16 -2.66 -5.42 -4.71
CA THR A 16 -4.11 -5.14 -4.59
C THR A 16 -4.55 -5.01 -3.14
N SER A 17 -4.01 -5.83 -2.24
CA SER A 17 -4.32 -5.78 -0.81
C SER A 17 -3.75 -4.51 -0.17
N ILE A 18 -2.52 -4.10 -0.53
CA ILE A 18 -1.94 -2.82 -0.10
C ILE A 18 -2.80 -1.66 -0.60
N ALA A 19 -3.18 -1.64 -1.89
CA ALA A 19 -4.02 -0.60 -2.45
C ALA A 19 -5.37 -0.49 -1.72
N ALA A 20 -6.01 -1.62 -1.42
CA ALA A 20 -7.28 -1.65 -0.69
C ALA A 20 -7.15 -1.03 0.72
N VAL A 21 -6.12 -1.40 1.48
CA VAL A 21 -5.86 -0.85 2.82
C VAL A 21 -5.57 0.65 2.75
N VAL A 22 -4.73 1.07 1.80
CA VAL A 22 -4.38 2.50 1.65
C VAL A 22 -5.58 3.33 1.21
N LEU A 23 -6.36 2.87 0.23
CA LEU A 23 -7.58 3.56 -0.21
C LEU A 23 -8.60 3.68 0.93
N ALA A 24 -8.77 2.63 1.73
CA ALA A 24 -9.61 2.70 2.92
C ALA A 24 -9.12 3.77 3.90
N GLY A 25 -7.82 3.84 4.16
CA GLY A 25 -7.24 4.87 5.02
C GLY A 25 -7.39 6.29 4.47
N ILE A 26 -7.28 6.47 3.15
CA ILE A 26 -7.49 7.77 2.48
C ILE A 26 -8.96 8.19 2.59
N PHE A 27 -9.90 7.30 2.28
CA PHE A 27 -11.34 7.60 2.31
C PHE A 27 -11.88 7.80 3.74
N GLN A 28 -11.25 7.18 4.74
CA GLN A 28 -11.55 7.43 6.16
C GLN A 28 -10.88 8.69 6.72
N GLY A 29 -10.06 9.39 5.92
CA GLY A 29 -9.39 10.61 6.32
C GLY A 29 -8.08 10.43 7.10
N VAL A 30 -7.73 9.20 7.45
CA VAL A 30 -6.54 8.86 8.24
C VAL A 30 -5.24 9.05 7.45
N LEU A 31 -5.27 8.76 6.14
CA LEU A 31 -4.14 8.91 5.22
C LEU A 31 -4.29 10.12 4.28
N LEU A 32 -5.11 11.12 4.64
CA LEU A 32 -5.21 12.35 3.87
C LEU A 32 -4.03 13.29 4.14
N PRO A 33 -3.42 13.90 3.12
CA PRO A 33 -2.32 14.83 3.31
C PRO A 33 -2.76 16.17 3.89
N ALA A 34 -1.94 16.72 4.79
CA ALA A 34 -2.11 18.06 5.35
C ALA A 34 -1.61 19.13 4.37
N GLY A 35 -2.24 20.31 4.38
CA GLY A 35 -1.95 21.41 3.45
C GLY A 35 -0.52 21.99 3.51
N ARG A 36 0.34 21.52 4.41
CA ARG A 36 1.77 21.87 4.52
C ARG A 36 2.73 20.68 4.34
N GLY A 37 2.23 19.53 3.88
CA GLY A 37 2.95 18.26 3.81
C GLY A 37 2.73 17.38 5.04
N GLY A 38 2.86 16.06 4.88
CA GLY A 38 2.52 15.06 5.91
C GLY A 38 1.03 14.68 5.91
N LEU A 39 0.59 13.89 6.89
CA LEU A 39 -0.80 13.41 7.02
C LEU A 39 -1.61 14.27 8.02
N LEU A 40 -2.91 14.42 7.81
CA LEU A 40 -3.88 15.18 8.63
C LEU A 40 -4.17 14.58 10.03
N VAL A 41 -3.25 13.81 10.60
CA VAL A 41 -3.42 13.11 11.90
C VAL A 41 -3.75 14.06 13.08
N GLU A 42 -3.82 15.37 12.86
CA GLU A 42 -4.25 16.38 13.84
C GLU A 42 -5.74 16.78 13.79
N VAL A 43 -6.54 16.35 12.80
CA VAL A 43 -7.96 16.75 12.72
C VAL A 43 -8.90 15.54 12.70
N GLY A 44 -9.15 14.97 13.88
CA GLY A 44 -10.33 14.13 14.15
C GLY A 44 -10.16 12.62 14.28
N THR A 45 -8.95 12.07 14.08
CA THR A 45 -8.68 10.63 14.22
C THR A 45 -8.19 10.27 15.62
N THR A 46 -8.65 9.15 16.18
CA THR A 46 -8.09 8.64 17.44
C THR A 46 -6.67 8.12 17.22
N ALA A 47 -5.81 8.15 18.26
CA ALA A 47 -4.40 7.75 18.18
C ALA A 47 -4.16 6.31 17.66
N TRP A 48 -5.20 5.48 17.59
CA TRP A 48 -5.14 4.07 17.24
C TRP A 48 -5.46 3.76 15.77
N GLU A 49 -6.12 4.68 15.06
CA GLU A 49 -6.59 4.40 13.68
C GLU A 49 -5.42 4.21 12.71
N ARG A 50 -4.44 5.10 12.72
CA ARG A 50 -3.27 5.02 11.83
C ARG A 50 -2.43 3.75 12.04
N PRO A 51 -2.05 3.37 13.28
CA PRO A 51 -1.37 2.11 13.52
C PRO A 51 -2.11 0.87 13.03
N LEU A 52 -3.45 0.87 13.00
CA LEU A 52 -4.22 -0.27 12.48
C LEU A 52 -4.03 -0.45 10.97
N PHE A 53 -3.98 0.64 10.20
CA PHE A 53 -3.68 0.59 8.76
C PHE A 53 -2.25 0.11 8.51
N ASP A 54 -1.30 0.64 9.28
CA ASP A 54 0.11 0.25 9.19
C ASP A 54 0.27 -1.25 9.53
N LEU A 55 -0.41 -1.74 10.58
CA LEU A 55 -0.43 -3.16 10.93
C LEU A 55 -1.07 -4.03 9.84
N GLY A 56 -2.08 -3.52 9.13
CA GLY A 56 -2.68 -4.19 7.98
C GLY A 56 -1.64 -4.42 6.88
N VAL A 57 -0.93 -3.38 6.46
CA VAL A 57 0.14 -3.49 5.45
C VAL A 57 1.27 -4.39 5.94
N PHE A 58 1.67 -4.26 7.20
CA PHE A 58 2.67 -5.11 7.82
C PHE A 58 2.28 -6.58 7.73
N GLY A 59 1.07 -6.93 8.18
CA GLY A 59 0.56 -8.30 8.19
C GLY A 59 0.46 -8.90 6.78
N ILE A 60 -0.06 -8.14 5.82
CA ILE A 60 -0.10 -8.55 4.41
C ILE A 60 1.31 -8.86 3.90
N SER A 61 2.29 -8.01 4.23
CA SER A 61 3.68 -8.15 3.79
C SER A 61 4.39 -9.34 4.43
N VAL A 62 4.14 -9.60 5.71
CA VAL A 62 4.60 -10.81 6.41
C VAL A 62 4.05 -12.05 5.72
N LEU A 63 2.73 -12.12 5.50
CA LEU A 63 2.08 -13.27 4.90
C LEU A 63 2.57 -13.53 3.47
N ALA A 64 2.68 -12.48 2.65
CA ALA A 64 3.21 -12.61 1.29
C ALA A 64 4.63 -13.17 1.28
N ALA A 65 5.52 -12.67 2.14
CA ALA A 65 6.89 -13.17 2.24
C ALA A 65 6.96 -14.63 2.73
N VAL A 66 6.14 -14.99 3.73
CA VAL A 66 6.04 -16.39 4.22
C VAL A 66 5.60 -17.35 3.10
N ILE A 67 4.63 -16.95 2.27
CA ILE A 67 4.14 -17.79 1.17
C ILE A 67 5.18 -17.91 0.04
N ILE A 68 5.98 -16.87 -0.21
CA ILE A 68 7.05 -16.92 -1.20
C ILE A 68 8.15 -17.89 -0.75
N ALA A 69 8.52 -17.88 0.54
CA ALA A 69 9.52 -18.76 1.15
C ALA A 69 10.90 -18.74 0.48
N ASP A 70 11.24 -17.63 -0.16
CA ASP A 70 12.54 -17.34 -0.76
C ASP A 70 12.84 -15.86 -0.52
N PHE A 71 13.92 -15.58 0.22
CA PHE A 71 14.27 -14.22 0.64
C PHE A 71 14.48 -13.27 -0.55
N GLY A 72 15.25 -13.71 -1.56
CA GLY A 72 15.58 -12.86 -2.71
C GLY A 72 14.34 -12.53 -3.54
N VAL A 73 13.49 -13.53 -3.77
CA VAL A 73 12.22 -13.33 -4.49
C VAL A 73 11.25 -12.50 -3.67
N ALA A 74 11.17 -12.67 -2.34
CA ALA A 74 10.27 -11.90 -1.48
C ALA A 74 10.64 -10.41 -1.47
N VAL A 75 11.92 -10.07 -1.30
CA VAL A 75 12.41 -8.69 -1.33
C VAL A 75 12.18 -8.04 -2.69
N GLY A 76 12.48 -8.74 -3.80
CA GLY A 76 12.19 -8.21 -5.15
C GLY A 76 10.70 -8.04 -5.42
N SER A 77 9.89 -8.97 -4.92
CA SER A 77 8.42 -8.95 -5.05
C SER A 77 7.78 -7.83 -4.23
N PHE A 78 8.38 -7.43 -3.10
CA PHE A 78 7.91 -6.30 -2.29
C PHE A 78 7.86 -5.01 -3.12
N PHE A 79 8.97 -4.62 -3.75
CA PHE A 79 9.00 -3.37 -4.52
C PHE A 79 8.03 -3.39 -5.70
N SER A 80 7.89 -4.55 -6.36
CA SER A 80 6.94 -4.73 -7.45
C SER A 80 5.50 -4.59 -6.98
N SER A 81 5.16 -5.22 -5.85
CA SER A 81 3.82 -5.17 -5.24
C SER A 81 3.50 -3.78 -4.69
N TYR A 82 4.48 -3.12 -4.08
CA TYR A 82 4.38 -1.77 -3.56
C TYR A 82 4.11 -0.76 -4.70
N ALA A 83 4.88 -0.84 -5.79
CA ALA A 83 4.67 -0.01 -6.97
C ALA A 83 3.30 -0.27 -7.60
N LEU A 84 2.89 -1.54 -7.72
CA LEU A 84 1.57 -1.91 -8.22
C LEU A 84 0.45 -1.33 -7.35
N GLY A 85 0.58 -1.42 -6.02
CA GLY A 85 -0.39 -0.87 -5.08
C GLY A 85 -0.51 0.66 -5.19
N ALA A 86 0.61 1.36 -5.36
CA ALA A 86 0.61 2.81 -5.58
C ALA A 86 -0.08 3.18 -6.90
N ILE A 87 0.21 2.45 -7.99
CA ILE A 87 -0.45 2.66 -9.29
C ILE A 87 -1.96 2.45 -9.19
N GLN A 88 -2.39 1.35 -8.57
CA GLN A 88 -3.81 1.05 -8.39
C GLN A 88 -4.50 2.12 -7.55
N THR A 89 -3.87 2.58 -6.47
CA THR A 89 -4.39 3.65 -5.62
C THR A 89 -4.57 4.94 -6.43
N TYR A 90 -3.55 5.34 -7.19
CA TYR A 90 -3.62 6.51 -8.07
C TYR A 90 -4.77 6.40 -9.09
N ILE A 91 -4.89 5.25 -9.78
CA ILE A 91 -5.95 5.01 -10.77
C ILE A 91 -7.34 5.17 -10.15
N VAL A 92 -7.55 4.64 -8.95
CA VAL A 92 -8.84 4.76 -8.26
C VAL A 92 -9.12 6.21 -7.87
N LEU A 93 -8.12 6.94 -7.37
CA LEU A 93 -8.29 8.34 -6.95
C LEU A 93 -8.53 9.31 -8.11
N VAL A 94 -7.93 9.05 -9.29
CA VAL A 94 -8.08 9.92 -10.45
C VAL A 94 -9.35 9.63 -11.26
N LEU A 95 -9.95 8.45 -11.09
CA LEU A 95 -11.12 8.00 -11.86
C LEU A 95 -12.28 9.01 -11.89
N PRO A 96 -12.68 9.66 -10.78
CA PRO A 96 -13.75 10.67 -10.80
C PRO A 96 -13.47 11.89 -11.68
N GLY A 97 -12.19 12.22 -11.90
CA GLY A 97 -11.77 13.32 -12.79
C GLY A 97 -12.03 13.01 -14.27
N TYR A 98 -12.01 11.72 -14.65
CA TYR A 98 -12.26 11.29 -16.03
C TYR A 98 -13.72 10.93 -16.30
N THR A 99 -14.51 10.64 -15.27
CA THR A 99 -15.94 10.32 -15.41
C THR A 99 -16.84 11.56 -15.41
N GLY A 100 -16.26 12.76 -15.30
CA GLY A 100 -16.99 14.03 -15.33
C GLY A 100 -17.81 14.31 -14.07
N GLY A 101 -17.58 13.57 -12.98
CA GLY A 101 -18.33 13.71 -11.73
C GLY A 101 -18.02 14.99 -10.96
N LEU A 102 -16.97 15.72 -11.32
CA LEU A 102 -16.51 16.91 -10.60
C LEU A 102 -16.07 18.05 -11.55
N PRO A 103 -16.32 19.32 -11.17
CA PRO A 103 -16.14 20.47 -12.06
C PRO A 103 -14.68 20.89 -12.29
N VAL A 104 -13.71 20.30 -11.58
CA VAL A 104 -12.28 20.67 -11.68
C VAL A 104 -11.38 19.43 -11.80
N PRO A 105 -11.27 18.84 -13.01
CA PRO A 105 -10.50 17.61 -13.24
C PRO A 105 -9.01 17.71 -12.89
N ASP A 106 -8.38 18.84 -13.20
CA ASP A 106 -6.94 19.05 -12.97
C ASP A 106 -6.57 19.03 -11.48
N ALA A 107 -7.46 19.57 -10.64
CA ALA A 107 -7.28 19.56 -9.19
C ALA A 107 -7.34 18.12 -8.61
N LEU A 108 -8.17 17.25 -9.18
CA LEU A 108 -8.25 15.84 -8.79
C LEU A 108 -7.00 15.06 -9.17
N VAL A 109 -6.48 15.29 -10.38
CA VAL A 109 -5.24 14.64 -10.82
C VAL A 109 -4.09 15.03 -9.89
N ALA A 110 -3.95 16.34 -9.59
CA ALA A 110 -2.94 16.83 -8.67
C ALA A 110 -3.10 16.25 -7.25
N ALA A 111 -4.34 16.22 -6.73
CA ALA A 111 -4.63 15.64 -5.43
C ALA A 111 -4.32 14.13 -5.38
N ALA A 112 -4.71 13.37 -6.41
CA ALA A 112 -4.45 11.93 -6.49
C ALA A 112 -2.96 11.61 -6.43
N VAL A 113 -2.11 12.42 -7.10
CA VAL A 113 -0.65 12.29 -7.01
C VAL A 113 -0.19 12.53 -5.57
N VAL A 114 -0.54 13.67 -4.97
CA VAL A 114 -0.09 14.04 -3.62
C VAL A 114 -0.56 13.02 -2.58
N PHE A 115 -1.80 12.56 -2.69
CA PHE A 115 -2.42 11.61 -1.75
C PHE A 115 -1.73 10.25 -1.86
N THR A 116 -1.48 9.77 -3.09
CA THR A 116 -0.78 8.50 -3.31
C THR A 116 0.63 8.56 -2.73
N PHE A 117 1.41 9.60 -3.04
CA PHE A 117 2.78 9.71 -2.54
C PHE A 117 2.83 9.86 -1.01
N THR A 118 1.95 10.67 -0.43
CA THR A 118 1.96 10.90 1.03
C THR A 118 1.49 9.68 1.81
N ALA A 119 0.53 8.92 1.27
CA ALA A 119 0.08 7.69 1.91
C ALA A 119 1.16 6.60 1.82
N PHE A 120 1.81 6.45 0.67
CA PHE A 120 2.78 5.38 0.45
C PHE A 120 4.17 5.68 1.07
N PHE A 121 4.59 6.95 1.12
CA PHE A 121 5.95 7.33 1.53
C PHE A 121 5.98 8.25 2.77
N PRO A 122 6.93 8.05 3.71
CA PRO A 122 7.88 6.95 3.81
C PRO A 122 7.37 5.76 4.64
N ILE A 123 6.28 5.95 5.41
CA ILE A 123 5.92 5.02 6.49
C ILE A 123 5.46 3.67 5.96
N ILE A 124 4.51 3.64 5.02
CA ILE A 124 3.98 2.39 4.43
C ILE A 124 5.09 1.60 3.72
N LEU A 125 6.06 2.27 3.09
CA LEU A 125 7.27 1.64 2.55
C LEU A 125 8.06 0.92 3.65
N MET A 126 8.39 1.63 4.73
CA MET A 126 9.20 1.06 5.82
C MET A 126 8.47 -0.07 6.53
N VAL A 127 7.17 0.08 6.79
CA VAL A 127 6.32 -0.91 7.46
C VAL A 127 6.16 -2.16 6.60
N GLY A 128 5.84 -2.02 5.32
CA GLY A 128 5.74 -3.14 4.40
C GLY A 128 7.08 -3.86 4.20
N PHE A 129 8.18 -3.12 4.11
CA PHE A 129 9.51 -3.69 3.99
C PHE A 129 9.91 -4.46 5.26
N ALA A 130 9.68 -3.88 6.44
CA ALA A 130 9.90 -4.56 7.72
C ALA A 130 9.07 -5.84 7.85
N GLY A 131 7.81 -5.81 7.43
CA GLY A 131 6.95 -7.00 7.37
C GLY A 131 7.51 -8.07 6.42
N THR A 132 8.02 -7.66 5.27
CA THR A 132 8.66 -8.57 4.30
C THR A 132 9.89 -9.25 4.88
N LEU A 133 10.76 -8.49 5.57
CA LEU A 133 11.95 -9.04 6.22
C LEU A 133 11.57 -10.04 7.32
N LEU A 134 10.61 -9.68 8.18
CA LEU A 134 10.12 -10.57 9.22
C LEU A 134 9.51 -11.85 8.63
N GLY A 135 8.64 -11.73 7.63
CA GLY A 135 8.01 -12.89 7.00
C GLY A 135 9.02 -13.80 6.31
N SER A 136 10.07 -13.23 5.71
CA SER A 136 11.16 -14.02 5.13
C SER A 136 11.94 -14.77 6.22
N ALA A 137 12.31 -14.12 7.32
CA ALA A 137 12.97 -14.77 8.45
C ALA A 137 12.10 -15.85 9.11
N LEU A 138 10.79 -15.65 9.17
CA LEU A 138 9.84 -16.67 9.64
C LEU A 138 9.78 -17.86 8.68
N SER A 139 9.82 -17.63 7.37
CA SER A 139 9.77 -18.69 6.37
C SER A 139 10.93 -19.67 6.50
N GLU A 140 12.12 -19.19 6.87
CA GLU A 140 13.31 -20.04 7.13
C GLU A 140 13.13 -20.96 8.34
N ARG A 141 12.25 -20.61 9.30
CA ARG A 141 11.94 -21.47 10.45
C ARG A 141 10.86 -22.50 10.18
N PHE A 142 10.01 -22.27 9.18
CA PHE A 142 8.89 -23.14 8.84
C PHE A 142 9.13 -24.01 7.59
N ALA A 143 10.22 -23.76 6.88
CA ALA A 143 10.72 -24.58 5.76
C ALA A 143 11.55 -25.76 6.28
#